data_AF-A0A924P6Z9-F1
#
_entry.id   AF-A0A924P6Z9-F1
#
_cell.length_a   1.000
_cell.length_b   1.000
_cell.length_c   1.000
_cell.angle_alpha   90.00
_cell.angle_beta   90.00
_cell.angle_gamma   90.00
#
_symmetry.space_group_name_H-M   'P 1'
#
loop_
_entity.id
_entity.type
_entity.pdbx_description
1 polymer ?
#
loop_
_entity_poly.entity_id
_entity_poly.type
_entity_poly.pdbx_seq_one_letter_code
_entity_poly.pdbx_strand_id
1 'polypeptide(L)'
;MKKPLLILLIFLIAFCAYWFLFKPKAEHAADVKTGPLTASTHSAAFNLGMDSLMTAYFTMKDAFVNADSSAAKAACAKLIKLADSSRLAELKKDTAAIYESALAQLGDVKANAASLITQTDLKEMKQDFRMIGESIYPLLKTIHYEGKTLYWQNCPMAFGENKDANWISSTREIVNPYLGRNHPEFKGTMLHCGELKDSIKAQ
;
A
#
# COMPACT_ATOMS: atom_id res chain seq x y z
N MET A 1 75.00 -18.30 3.99
CA MET A 1 73.84 -17.72 3.26
C MET A 1 72.53 -17.70 4.10
N LYS A 2 72.55 -17.74 5.44
CA LYS A 2 71.33 -17.86 6.29
C LYS A 2 70.87 -16.57 6.99
N LYS A 3 71.69 -15.51 6.95
CA LYS A 3 71.40 -14.21 7.59
C LYS A 3 70.23 -13.41 6.96
N PRO A 4 70.02 -13.40 5.62
CA PRO A 4 68.90 -12.64 5.06
C PRO A 4 67.54 -13.32 5.32
N LEU A 5 67.51 -14.64 5.50
CA LEU A 5 66.29 -15.40 5.78
C LEU A 5 65.77 -15.12 7.20
N LEU A 6 66.68 -14.97 8.17
CA LEU A 6 66.32 -14.64 9.57
C LEU A 6 65.73 -13.23 9.67
N ILE A 7 66.27 -12.27 8.91
CA ILE A 7 65.79 -10.89 8.88
C ILE A 7 64.39 -10.82 8.26
N LEU A 8 64.15 -11.52 7.16
CA LEU A 8 62.82 -11.63 6.54
C LEU A 8 61.78 -12.25 7.48
N LEU A 9 62.18 -13.26 8.25
CA LEU A 9 61.28 -13.91 9.22
C LEU A 9 60.89 -12.95 10.36
N ILE A 10 61.85 -12.14 10.84
CA ILE A 10 61.61 -11.15 11.89
C ILE A 10 60.68 -10.03 11.37
N PHE A 11 60.85 -9.57 10.13
CA PHE A 11 59.95 -8.59 9.52
C PHE A 11 58.54 -9.14 9.31
N LEU A 12 58.40 -10.40 8.91
CA LEU A 12 57.08 -11.06 8.78
C LEU A 12 56.38 -11.19 10.14
N ILE A 13 57.10 -11.59 11.19
CA ILE A 13 56.55 -11.70 12.54
C ILE A 13 56.17 -10.31 13.08
N ALA A 14 57.01 -9.29 12.86
CA ALA A 14 56.70 -7.91 13.25
C ALA A 14 55.50 -7.35 12.47
N PHE A 15 55.37 -7.66 11.18
CA PHE A 15 54.22 -7.27 10.36
C PHE A 15 52.93 -7.97 10.82
N CYS A 16 52.99 -9.28 11.09
CA CYS A 16 51.87 -10.03 11.65
C CYS A 16 51.48 -9.52 13.04
N ALA A 17 52.45 -9.24 13.91
CA ALA A 17 52.22 -8.69 15.24
C ALA A 17 51.63 -7.28 15.15
N TYR A 18 52.09 -6.43 14.22
CA TYR A 18 51.50 -5.12 13.97
C TYR A 18 50.06 -5.25 13.48
N TRP A 19 49.78 -6.15 12.53
CA TRP A 19 48.42 -6.37 12.03
C TRP A 19 47.49 -6.99 13.06
N PHE A 20 48.03 -7.76 14.02
CA PHE A 20 47.27 -8.39 15.09
C PHE A 20 47.03 -7.45 16.28
N LEU A 21 48.01 -6.61 16.65
CA LEU A 21 47.94 -5.69 17.79
C LEU A 21 47.34 -4.32 17.44
N PHE A 22 47.48 -3.85 16.20
CA PHE A 22 47.00 -2.55 15.73
C PHE A 22 45.87 -2.65 14.71
N LYS A 23 45.12 -3.76 14.69
CA LYS A 23 43.86 -3.82 13.96
C LYS A 23 42.93 -2.73 14.50
N PRO A 24 42.50 -1.74 13.70
CA PRO A 24 41.50 -0.80 14.14
C PRO A 24 40.24 -1.60 14.47
N LYS A 25 39.78 -1.46 15.71
CA LYS A 25 38.52 -2.06 16.16
C LYS A 25 37.44 -1.51 15.25
N ALA A 26 36.89 -2.34 14.37
CA ALA A 26 35.69 -1.99 13.64
C ALA A 26 34.64 -1.64 14.70
N GLU A 27 34.32 -0.36 14.83
CA GLU A 27 33.18 0.07 15.60
C GLU A 27 31.98 -0.65 14.98
N HIS A 28 31.39 -1.53 15.78
CA HIS A 28 30.03 -1.98 15.52
C HIS A 28 29.21 -0.72 15.31
N ALA A 29 28.76 -0.50 14.07
CA ALA A 29 27.74 0.47 13.77
C ALA A 29 26.64 0.25 14.80
N ALA A 30 26.46 1.26 15.65
CA ALA A 30 25.42 1.24 16.65
C ALA A 30 24.13 0.90 15.92
N ASP A 31 23.48 -0.16 16.40
CA ASP A 31 22.10 -0.50 16.11
C ASP A 31 21.28 0.79 16.13
N VAL A 32 20.96 1.30 14.94
CA VAL A 32 19.98 2.37 14.79
C VAL A 32 18.68 1.69 15.18
N LYS A 33 18.35 1.79 16.47
CA LYS A 33 17.00 1.58 16.96
C LYS A 33 16.14 2.51 16.13
N THR A 34 15.50 1.96 15.11
CA THR A 34 14.41 2.59 14.41
C THR A 34 13.35 2.84 15.47
N GLY A 35 13.36 4.06 16.00
CA GLY A 35 12.26 4.57 16.80
C GLY A 35 10.97 4.40 16.00
N PRO A 36 9.81 4.30 16.68
CA PRO A 36 8.54 4.16 15.99
C PRO A 36 8.45 5.24 14.91
N LEU A 37 8.16 4.81 13.67
CA LEU A 37 7.92 5.67 12.52
C LEU A 37 6.88 6.72 12.94
N THR A 38 7.34 7.92 13.24
CA THR A 38 6.48 9.04 13.61
C THR A 38 6.18 9.76 12.31
N ALA A 39 5.06 9.41 11.69
CA ALA A 39 4.52 10.26 10.64
C ALA A 39 4.22 11.63 11.23
N SER A 40 4.73 12.66 10.57
CA SER A 40 4.40 14.03 10.93
C SER A 40 2.97 14.34 10.47
N THR A 41 2.21 15.06 11.30
CA THR A 41 0.83 15.46 10.96
C THR A 41 0.77 16.11 9.57
N HIS A 42 -0.18 15.69 8.75
CA HIS A 42 -0.33 16.17 7.39
C HIS A 42 -1.00 17.54 7.33
N SER A 43 -0.78 18.27 6.23
CA SER A 43 -1.52 19.51 6.02
C SER A 43 -3.00 19.24 5.85
N ALA A 44 -3.85 20.21 6.22
CA ALA A 44 -5.30 20.11 5.98
C ALA A 44 -5.63 19.88 4.50
N ALA A 45 -4.83 20.43 3.60
CA ALA A 45 -5.00 20.26 2.16
C ALA A 45 -4.63 18.84 1.68
N PHE A 46 -3.59 18.23 2.26
CA PHE A 46 -3.26 16.83 2.01
C PHE A 46 -4.39 15.91 2.47
N ASN A 47 -4.86 16.08 3.72
CA ASN A 47 -5.94 15.28 4.29
C ASN A 47 -7.23 15.39 3.48
N LEU A 48 -7.63 16.62 3.11
CA LEU A 48 -8.79 16.83 2.23
C LEU A 48 -8.63 16.15 0.86
N GLY A 49 -7.41 16.15 0.31
CA GLY A 49 -7.09 15.45 -0.93
C GLY A 49 -7.28 13.94 -0.83
N MET A 50 -6.79 13.34 0.26
CA MET A 50 -6.95 11.90 0.54
C MET A 50 -8.42 11.53 0.80
N ASP A 51 -9.16 12.34 1.55
CA ASP A 51 -10.60 12.15 1.76
C ASP A 51 -11.40 12.21 0.46
N SER A 52 -11.02 13.13 -0.44
CA SER A 52 -11.63 13.24 -1.77
C SER A 52 -11.34 12.00 -2.62
N LEU A 53 -10.11 11.48 -2.57
CA LEU A 53 -9.72 10.24 -3.25
C LEU A 53 -10.52 9.05 -2.72
N MET A 54 -10.65 8.91 -1.40
CA MET A 54 -11.45 7.86 -0.78
C MET A 54 -12.93 7.99 -1.10
N THR A 55 -13.47 9.20 -1.17
CA THR A 55 -14.85 9.43 -1.61
C THR A 55 -15.08 8.92 -3.04
N ALA A 56 -14.13 9.14 -3.95
CA ALA A 56 -14.20 8.61 -5.31
C ALA A 56 -14.12 7.06 -5.31
N TYR A 57 -13.25 6.48 -4.49
CA TYR A 57 -13.19 5.02 -4.31
C TYR A 57 -14.50 4.43 -3.80
N PHE A 58 -15.15 5.05 -2.80
CA PHE A 58 -16.44 4.58 -2.29
C PHE A 58 -17.57 4.73 -3.30
N THR A 59 -17.57 5.81 -4.08
CA THR A 59 -18.53 5.97 -5.18
C THR A 59 -18.39 4.85 -6.21
N MET A 60 -17.15 4.47 -6.54
CA MET A 60 -16.85 3.35 -7.42
C MET A 60 -17.29 2.01 -6.81
N LYS A 61 -17.02 1.78 -5.51
CA LYS A 61 -17.49 0.60 -4.77
C LYS A 61 -19.01 0.46 -4.84
N ASP A 62 -19.75 1.55 -4.58
CA ASP A 62 -21.21 1.55 -4.58
C ASP A 62 -21.79 1.34 -5.99
N ALA A 63 -21.11 1.84 -7.03
CA ALA A 63 -21.45 1.52 -8.42
C ALA A 63 -21.33 0.01 -8.70
N PHE A 64 -20.27 -0.65 -8.20
CA PHE A 64 -20.10 -2.09 -8.36
C PHE A 64 -21.13 -2.93 -7.60
N VAL A 65 -21.59 -2.47 -6.44
CA VAL A 65 -22.73 -3.09 -5.72
C VAL A 65 -23.97 -3.13 -6.61
N ASN A 66 -24.20 -2.09 -7.40
CA ASN A 66 -25.36 -1.97 -8.29
C ASN A 66 -25.12 -2.51 -9.70
N ALA A 67 -23.93 -3.03 -10.01
CA ALA A 67 -23.51 -3.43 -11.35
C ALA A 67 -23.59 -2.29 -12.39
N ASP A 68 -23.36 -1.04 -11.96
CA ASP A 68 -23.35 0.13 -12.85
C ASP A 68 -21.94 0.43 -13.35
N SER A 69 -21.59 -0.17 -14.50
CA SER A 69 -20.28 0.03 -15.13
C SER A 69 -20.02 1.50 -15.53
N SER A 70 -21.06 2.26 -15.87
CA SER A 70 -20.89 3.65 -16.30
C SER A 70 -20.52 4.54 -15.12
N ALA A 71 -21.26 4.42 -14.02
CA ALA A 71 -20.94 5.12 -12.78
C ALA A 71 -19.58 4.69 -12.22
N ALA A 72 -19.24 3.40 -12.30
CA ALA A 72 -17.93 2.91 -11.86
C ALA A 72 -16.79 3.57 -12.65
N LYS A 73 -16.89 3.64 -13.99
CA LYS A 73 -15.89 4.32 -14.84
C LYS A 73 -15.81 5.82 -14.55
N ALA A 74 -16.94 6.49 -14.35
CA ALA A 74 -16.97 7.91 -14.02
C ALA A 74 -16.27 8.21 -12.68
N ALA A 75 -16.55 7.39 -11.65
CA ALA A 75 -15.88 7.49 -10.35
C ALA A 75 -14.38 7.16 -10.44
N CYS A 76 -14.01 6.15 -11.23
CA CYS A 76 -12.62 5.78 -11.49
C CYS A 76 -11.84 6.92 -12.19
N ALA A 77 -12.42 7.56 -13.21
CA ALA A 77 -11.80 8.70 -13.88
C ALA A 77 -11.60 9.90 -12.92
N LYS A 78 -12.54 10.12 -11.99
CA LYS A 78 -12.38 11.11 -10.93
C LYS A 78 -11.23 10.73 -9.97
N LEU A 79 -11.13 9.45 -9.60
CA LEU A 79 -10.06 8.94 -8.75
C LEU A 79 -8.67 9.16 -9.36
N ILE A 80 -8.51 8.93 -10.67
CA ILE A 80 -7.24 9.23 -11.39
C ILE A 80 -6.88 10.71 -11.27
N LYS A 81 -7.83 11.61 -11.56
CA LYS A 81 -7.60 13.07 -11.45
C LYS A 81 -7.15 13.48 -10.05
N LEU A 82 -7.79 12.91 -9.03
CA LEU A 82 -7.45 13.17 -7.63
C LEU A 82 -6.07 12.64 -7.27
N ALA A 83 -5.72 11.43 -7.73
CA ALA A 83 -4.41 10.85 -7.57
C ALA A 83 -3.31 11.68 -8.25
N ASP A 84 -3.54 12.22 -9.45
CA ASP A 84 -2.59 13.09 -10.14
C ASP A 84 -2.41 14.44 -9.44
N SER A 85 -3.47 14.97 -8.82
CA SER A 85 -3.41 16.18 -8.00
C SER A 85 -2.98 15.93 -6.54
N SER A 86 -2.58 14.70 -6.21
CA SER A 86 -2.23 14.34 -4.85
C SER A 86 -1.01 15.14 -4.37
N ARG A 87 -0.99 15.46 -3.08
CA ARG A 87 0.10 16.20 -2.45
C ARG A 87 1.16 15.27 -1.84
N LEU A 88 1.43 14.12 -2.46
CA LEU A 88 2.39 13.14 -1.94
C LEU A 88 3.80 13.73 -1.75
N ALA A 89 4.15 14.81 -2.46
CA ALA A 89 5.41 15.52 -2.24
C ALA A 89 5.56 16.07 -0.81
N GLU A 90 4.46 16.29 -0.07
CA GLU A 90 4.49 16.67 1.34
C GLU A 90 5.15 15.59 2.21
N LEU A 91 5.06 14.31 1.82
CA LEU A 91 5.65 13.18 2.55
C LEU A 91 7.19 13.15 2.47
N LYS A 92 7.81 14.01 1.66
CA LYS A 92 9.28 14.18 1.66
C LYS A 92 9.84 14.69 2.99
N LYS A 93 8.97 15.24 3.85
CA LYS A 93 9.29 15.60 5.24
C LYS A 93 9.42 14.37 6.15
N ASP A 94 8.82 13.25 5.76
CA ASP A 94 8.90 11.97 6.46
C ASP A 94 10.11 11.16 5.95
N THR A 95 10.21 9.89 6.32
CA THR A 95 11.28 9.02 5.83
C THR A 95 11.19 8.79 4.32
N ALA A 96 12.33 8.62 3.65
CA ALA A 96 12.37 8.30 2.22
C ALA A 96 11.55 7.06 1.87
N ALA A 97 11.57 6.03 2.73
CA ALA A 97 10.80 4.81 2.56
C ALA A 97 9.28 5.06 2.54
N ILE A 98 8.75 5.97 3.36
CA ILE A 98 7.33 6.35 3.35
C ILE A 98 6.96 7.01 2.02
N TYR A 99 7.75 8.00 1.59
CA TYR A 99 7.49 8.72 0.35
C TYR A 99 7.56 7.80 -0.88
N GLU A 100 8.59 6.96 -0.99
CA GLU A 100 8.76 6.03 -2.10
C GLU A 100 7.67 4.95 -2.13
N SER A 101 7.30 4.40 -0.97
CA SER A 101 6.20 3.44 -0.87
C SER A 101 4.88 4.05 -1.30
N ALA A 102 4.57 5.26 -0.81
CA ALA A 102 3.34 5.97 -1.16
C ALA A 102 3.27 6.29 -2.66
N LEU A 103 4.40 6.69 -3.27
CA LEU A 103 4.48 6.89 -4.71
C LEU A 103 4.23 5.62 -5.50
N ALA A 104 4.84 4.50 -5.11
CA ALA A 104 4.67 3.21 -5.77
C ALA A 104 3.21 2.75 -5.68
N GLN A 105 2.63 2.77 -4.49
CA GLN A 105 1.24 2.35 -4.26
C GLN A 105 0.25 3.24 -5.03
N LEU A 106 0.43 4.57 -5.02
CA LEU A 106 -0.43 5.46 -5.81
C LEU A 106 -0.22 5.27 -7.32
N GLY A 107 0.99 4.91 -7.74
CA GLY A 107 1.30 4.49 -9.11
C GLY A 107 0.47 3.27 -9.53
N ASP A 108 0.46 2.23 -8.69
CA ASP A 108 -0.33 1.00 -8.93
C ASP A 108 -1.83 1.29 -8.96
N VAL A 109 -2.32 2.15 -8.05
CA VAL A 109 -3.71 2.62 -8.07
C VAL A 109 -4.06 3.22 -9.43
N LYS A 110 -3.21 4.09 -9.97
CA LYS A 110 -3.45 4.74 -11.26
C LYS A 110 -3.37 3.75 -12.43
N ALA A 111 -2.43 2.81 -12.41
CA ALA A 111 -2.31 1.80 -13.45
C ALA A 111 -3.57 0.91 -13.54
N ASN A 112 -4.03 0.40 -12.39
CA ASN A 112 -5.25 -0.42 -12.34
C ASN A 112 -6.51 0.41 -12.66
N ALA A 113 -6.57 1.68 -12.23
CA ALA A 113 -7.65 2.59 -12.59
C ALA A 113 -7.72 2.87 -14.10
N ALA A 114 -6.58 3.02 -14.75
CA ALA A 114 -6.50 3.19 -16.21
C ALA A 114 -7.00 1.92 -16.93
N SER A 115 -6.60 0.73 -16.47
CA SER A 115 -7.13 -0.56 -16.96
C SER A 115 -8.65 -0.60 -16.86
N LEU A 116 -9.21 -0.34 -15.67
CA LEU A 116 -10.65 -0.39 -15.39
C LEU A 116 -11.49 0.44 -16.36
N ILE A 117 -11.04 1.65 -16.69
CA ILE A 117 -11.76 2.56 -17.60
C ILE A 117 -11.89 1.95 -19.01
N THR A 118 -10.89 1.18 -19.46
CA THR A 118 -10.87 0.58 -20.79
C THR A 118 -11.64 -0.74 -20.88
N GLN A 119 -11.86 -1.42 -19.74
CA GLN A 119 -12.57 -2.69 -19.72
C GLN A 119 -14.00 -2.57 -20.28
N THR A 120 -14.50 -3.63 -20.89
CA THR A 120 -15.90 -3.76 -21.33
C THR A 120 -16.66 -4.79 -20.52
N ASP A 121 -15.95 -5.75 -19.93
CA ASP A 121 -16.51 -6.78 -19.08
C ASP A 121 -16.55 -6.34 -17.60
N LEU A 122 -17.70 -6.53 -16.95
CA LEU A 122 -17.90 -6.10 -15.56
C LEU A 122 -17.09 -6.91 -14.56
N LYS A 123 -16.80 -8.19 -14.85
CA LYS A 123 -15.99 -9.04 -13.98
C LYS A 123 -14.52 -8.59 -14.04
N GLU A 124 -14.01 -8.25 -15.21
CA GLU A 124 -12.67 -7.68 -15.37
C GLU A 124 -12.57 -6.30 -14.69
N MET A 125 -13.58 -5.43 -14.80
CA MET A 125 -13.62 -4.17 -14.03
C MET A 125 -13.55 -4.39 -12.52
N LYS A 126 -14.21 -5.45 -12.01
CA LYS A 126 -14.17 -5.82 -10.60
C LYS A 126 -12.80 -6.36 -10.18
N GLN A 127 -12.07 -7.04 -11.08
CA GLN A 127 -10.68 -7.45 -10.83
C GLN A 127 -9.78 -6.22 -10.71
N ASP A 128 -9.90 -5.26 -11.62
CA ASP A 128 -9.15 -4.01 -11.52
C ASP A 128 -9.52 -3.25 -10.22
N PHE A 129 -10.81 -3.21 -9.85
CA PHE A 129 -11.26 -2.63 -8.59
C PHE A 129 -10.63 -3.29 -7.36
N ARG A 130 -10.52 -4.62 -7.36
CA ARG A 130 -9.81 -5.37 -6.31
C ARG A 130 -8.38 -4.85 -6.19
N MET A 131 -7.66 -4.79 -7.30
CA MET A 131 -6.26 -4.34 -7.31
C MET A 131 -6.12 -2.88 -6.85
N ILE A 132 -7.05 -2.00 -7.24
CA ILE A 132 -7.09 -0.62 -6.72
C ILE A 132 -7.22 -0.62 -5.19
N GLY A 133 -8.11 -1.44 -4.63
CA GLY A 133 -8.28 -1.57 -3.17
C GLY A 133 -7.03 -2.11 -2.47
N GLU A 134 -6.40 -3.14 -3.04
CA GLU A 134 -5.16 -3.75 -2.54
C GLU A 134 -3.96 -2.79 -2.56
N SER A 135 -3.97 -1.77 -3.43
CA SER A 135 -2.95 -0.71 -3.44
C SER A 135 -3.31 0.49 -2.55
N ILE A 136 -4.59 0.88 -2.46
CA ILE A 136 -5.04 1.99 -1.60
C ILE A 136 -4.89 1.62 -0.13
N TYR A 137 -5.25 0.40 0.29
CA TYR A 137 -5.21 0.03 1.70
C TYR A 137 -3.81 0.17 2.33
N PRO A 138 -2.73 -0.37 1.74
CA PRO A 138 -1.39 -0.16 2.27
C PRO A 138 -0.93 1.30 2.10
N LEU A 139 -1.36 2.03 1.07
CA LEU A 139 -1.11 3.48 0.96
C LEU A 139 -1.63 4.23 2.17
N LEU A 140 -2.88 4.00 2.57
CA LEU A 140 -3.48 4.64 3.73
C LEU A 140 -2.74 4.30 5.03
N LYS A 141 -2.21 3.08 5.15
CA LYS A 141 -1.37 2.68 6.30
C LYS A 141 0.00 3.37 6.27
N THR A 142 0.64 3.42 5.10
CA THR A 142 1.95 4.06 4.89
C THR A 142 1.91 5.55 5.21
N ILE A 143 0.84 6.25 4.81
CA ILE A 143 0.69 7.68 5.09
C ILE A 143 0.09 7.96 6.47
N HIS A 144 -0.22 6.93 7.28
CA HIS A 144 -0.89 7.11 8.56
C HIS A 144 -2.17 7.95 8.45
N TYR A 145 -3.10 7.52 7.59
CA TYR A 145 -4.32 8.24 7.26
C TYR A 145 -5.07 8.80 8.49
N GLU A 146 -5.31 10.11 8.48
CA GLU A 146 -5.86 10.90 9.60
C GLU A 146 -7.38 11.15 9.48
N GLY A 147 -8.06 10.52 8.51
CA GLY A 147 -9.47 10.81 8.22
C GLY A 147 -10.45 10.01 9.08
N LYS A 148 -11.47 9.40 8.46
CA LYS A 148 -12.43 8.55 9.20
C LYS A 148 -11.87 7.15 9.43
N THR A 149 -12.40 6.44 10.43
CA THR A 149 -12.08 5.00 10.56
C THR A 149 -12.55 4.26 9.31
N LEU A 150 -11.66 3.44 8.75
CA LEU A 150 -11.92 2.61 7.58
C LEU A 150 -11.81 1.13 7.94
N TYR A 151 -12.59 0.30 7.26
CA TYR A 151 -12.68 -1.13 7.50
C TYR A 151 -12.20 -1.90 6.27
N TRP A 152 -11.33 -2.87 6.48
CA TRP A 152 -10.90 -3.81 5.46
C TRP A 152 -11.77 -5.05 5.54
N GLN A 153 -12.57 -5.27 4.50
CA GLN A 153 -13.55 -6.34 4.44
C GLN A 153 -13.17 -7.32 3.32
N ASN A 154 -13.55 -8.58 3.45
CA ASN A 154 -13.21 -9.65 2.51
C ASN A 154 -14.43 -10.49 2.15
N CYS A 155 -14.44 -11.00 0.92
CA CYS A 155 -15.33 -12.08 0.51
C CYS A 155 -14.46 -13.22 -0.05
N PRO A 156 -14.47 -14.42 0.58
CA PRO A 156 -13.58 -15.54 0.20
C PRO A 156 -13.93 -16.17 -1.16
N MET A 157 -15.08 -15.80 -1.73
CA MET A 157 -15.60 -16.36 -2.97
C MET A 157 -16.06 -15.27 -3.96
N ALA A 158 -15.47 -14.07 -3.88
CA ALA A 158 -15.79 -12.92 -4.71
C ALA A 158 -15.76 -13.23 -6.22
N PHE A 159 -14.89 -14.14 -6.65
CA PHE A 159 -14.72 -14.53 -8.06
C PHE A 159 -14.89 -16.04 -8.30
N GLY A 160 -15.65 -16.70 -7.44
CA GLY A 160 -15.84 -18.16 -7.41
C GLY A 160 -15.15 -18.81 -6.20
N GLU A 161 -15.31 -20.12 -6.05
CA GLU A 161 -14.76 -20.87 -4.91
C GLU A 161 -13.26 -20.59 -4.71
N ASN A 162 -12.89 -20.24 -3.48
CA ASN A 162 -11.51 -19.94 -3.06
C ASN A 162 -10.82 -18.81 -3.87
N LYS A 163 -11.60 -17.92 -4.48
CA LYS A 163 -11.09 -16.73 -5.18
C LYS A 163 -11.60 -15.49 -4.47
N ASP A 164 -10.80 -15.04 -3.53
CA ASP A 164 -11.17 -13.97 -2.62
C ASP A 164 -10.91 -12.56 -3.19
N ALA A 165 -11.56 -11.59 -2.57
CA ALA A 165 -11.29 -10.20 -2.82
C ALA A 165 -11.60 -9.35 -1.60
N ASN A 166 -10.70 -8.41 -1.34
CA ASN A 166 -10.88 -7.43 -0.28
C ASN A 166 -11.43 -6.11 -0.81
N TRP A 167 -11.99 -5.29 0.08
CA TRP A 167 -12.36 -3.91 -0.22
C TRP A 167 -12.33 -3.04 1.04
N ILE A 168 -12.29 -1.73 0.84
CA ILE A 168 -12.33 -0.75 1.92
C ILE A 168 -13.76 -0.25 2.09
N SER A 169 -14.24 -0.18 3.33
CA SER A 169 -15.55 0.40 3.69
C SER A 169 -15.39 1.51 4.72
N SER A 170 -16.26 2.51 4.65
CA SER A 170 -16.41 3.55 5.67
C SER A 170 -17.33 3.12 6.83
N THR A 171 -17.96 1.95 6.73
CA THR A 171 -18.85 1.39 7.75
C THR A 171 -18.50 -0.08 8.04
N ARG A 172 -18.91 -0.56 9.22
CA ARG A 172 -18.75 -1.97 9.59
C ARG A 172 -19.69 -2.91 8.84
N GLU A 173 -20.79 -2.39 8.33
CA GLU A 173 -21.76 -3.17 7.56
C GLU A 173 -21.07 -3.77 6.32
N ILE A 174 -21.32 -5.05 6.06
CA ILE A 174 -20.82 -5.74 4.87
C ILE A 174 -21.78 -5.43 3.73
N VAL A 175 -21.30 -4.71 2.72
CA VAL A 175 -22.01 -4.49 1.46
C VAL A 175 -21.05 -4.84 0.32
N ASN A 176 -21.18 -6.06 -0.18
CA ASN A 176 -20.20 -6.71 -1.05
C ASN A 176 -20.24 -6.12 -2.48
N PRO A 177 -19.17 -5.44 -2.94
CA PRO A 177 -19.13 -4.87 -4.30
C PRO A 177 -18.96 -5.92 -5.40
N TYR A 178 -18.50 -7.12 -5.06
CA TYR A 178 -18.25 -8.20 -6.01
C TYR A 178 -19.52 -9.00 -6.31
N LEU A 179 -20.27 -9.36 -5.26
CA LEU A 179 -21.51 -10.15 -5.37
C LEU A 179 -22.78 -9.30 -5.37
N GLY A 180 -22.73 -8.03 -4.97
CA GLY A 180 -23.71 -6.96 -5.26
C GLY A 180 -25.20 -7.29 -5.09
N ARG A 181 -26.04 -6.43 -5.67
CA ARG A 181 -27.50 -6.60 -5.74
C ARG A 181 -27.96 -7.29 -7.03
N ASN A 182 -27.17 -7.16 -8.09
CA ASN A 182 -27.52 -7.52 -9.45
C ASN A 182 -26.59 -8.59 -10.03
N HIS A 183 -25.97 -9.43 -9.19
CA HIS A 183 -25.05 -10.44 -9.68
C HIS A 183 -25.77 -11.47 -10.56
N PRO A 184 -25.19 -11.92 -11.70
CA PRO A 184 -25.88 -12.81 -12.64
C PRO A 184 -26.43 -14.09 -11.99
N GLU A 185 -25.63 -14.71 -11.14
CA GLU A 185 -25.94 -15.95 -10.42
C GLU A 185 -26.71 -15.71 -9.11
N PHE A 186 -26.09 -15.01 -8.15
CA PHE A 186 -26.63 -14.83 -6.80
C PHE A 186 -27.67 -13.71 -6.65
N LYS A 187 -27.91 -12.90 -7.68
CA LYS A 187 -28.75 -11.69 -7.61
C LYS A 187 -28.30 -10.79 -6.43
N GLY A 188 -29.16 -10.59 -5.43
CA GLY A 188 -28.84 -9.83 -4.22
C GLY A 188 -28.77 -10.66 -2.94
N THR A 189 -28.86 -11.99 -3.03
CA THR A 189 -28.85 -12.86 -1.82
C THR A 189 -27.49 -12.86 -1.12
N MET A 190 -26.42 -12.50 -1.83
CA MET A 190 -25.06 -12.43 -1.32
C MET A 190 -24.58 -11.00 -1.06
N LEU A 191 -25.49 -10.02 -1.00
CA LEU A 191 -25.14 -8.61 -0.75
C LEU A 191 -24.34 -8.40 0.54
N HIS A 192 -24.69 -9.14 1.59
CA HIS A 192 -24.04 -9.07 2.89
C HIS A 192 -23.03 -10.21 3.12
N CYS A 193 -22.64 -10.94 2.06
CA CYS A 193 -21.62 -11.99 2.15
C CYS A 193 -20.22 -11.36 2.30
N GLY A 194 -19.54 -11.68 3.39
CA GLY A 194 -18.17 -11.26 3.66
C GLY A 194 -17.88 -11.14 5.14
N GLU A 195 -16.66 -10.75 5.47
CA GLU A 195 -16.18 -10.61 6.85
C GLU A 195 -15.27 -9.39 7.01
N LEU A 196 -15.22 -8.86 8.23
CA LEU A 196 -14.27 -7.82 8.61
C LEU A 196 -12.90 -8.46 8.89
N LYS A 197 -11.84 -7.99 8.23
CA LYS A 197 -10.47 -8.48 8.39
C LYS A 197 -9.59 -7.57 9.22
N ASP A 198 -9.67 -6.27 9.00
CA ASP A 198 -8.81 -5.27 9.63
C ASP A 198 -9.51 -3.90 9.65
N SER A 199 -8.91 -2.91 10.30
CA SER A 199 -9.37 -1.53 10.26
C SER A 199 -8.21 -0.55 10.37
N ILE A 200 -8.29 0.56 9.62
CA ILE A 200 -7.45 1.73 9.82
C ILE A 200 -8.22 2.66 10.75
N LYS A 201 -7.75 2.77 12.00
CA LYS A 201 -8.25 3.75 12.96
C LYS A 201 -7.49 5.04 12.74
N ALA A 202 -8.22 6.12 12.47
CA ALA A 202 -7.63 7.44 12.46
C ALA A 202 -7.06 7.74 13.85
N GLN A 203 -5.86 8.30 13.88
CA GLN A 203 -5.14 8.64 15.11
C GLN A 203 -5.55 10.01 15.63
#